data_AF-A0AAV9WI30-F1
#
_entry.id   AF-A0AAV9WI30-F1
#
_cell.length_a   1.000
_cell.length_b   1.000
_cell.length_c   1.000
_cell.angle_alpha   90.00
_cell.angle_beta   90.00
_cell.angle_gamma   90.00
#
_symmetry.space_group_name_H-M   'P 1'
#
loop_
_entity.id
_entity.type
_entity.pdbx_description
1 polymer ?
#
loop_
_entity_poly.entity_id
_entity_poly.type
_entity_poly.pdbx_seq_one_letter_code
_entity_poly.pdbx_strand_id
1 'polypeptide(L)'
;MVTTEICVFTLNEAVTKDLLLLPTGIHKSSLSTVLSQPGCQSIYWGLGIEDPKKLFWFIEWDSLSSHTRFQSLPSYPSFVASAATLTDPTAPTPISVLHYNLTPLSTLFPKSSPKPYLEYLNITTSSPPSLSTTLSSLAESLKTYGVTSTFALSIDEGKGDNAVSLVGWRDLPHHHAFWKTDAFKSTAPQMQALATAPLFFVHVDLLEWE
;
A
#
# COMPACT_ATOMS: atom_id res chain seq x y z
N MET A 1 -17.94 -3.24 -4.94
CA MET A 1 -17.23 -2.94 -3.68
C MET A 1 -15.90 -2.36 -4.10
N VAL A 2 -15.47 -1.25 -3.49
CA VAL A 2 -14.20 -0.61 -3.83
C VAL A 2 -13.07 -1.62 -3.64
N THR A 3 -12.21 -1.74 -4.64
CA THR A 3 -11.00 -2.56 -4.61
C THR A 3 -9.81 -1.62 -4.53
N THR A 4 -8.98 -1.79 -3.51
CA THR A 4 -7.70 -1.09 -3.42
C THR A 4 -6.63 -1.94 -4.10
N GLU A 5 -6.03 -1.41 -5.16
CA GLU A 5 -4.80 -1.93 -5.74
C GLU A 5 -3.62 -1.23 -5.06
N ILE A 6 -2.67 -2.00 -4.54
CA ILE A 6 -1.41 -1.48 -4.01
C ILE A 6 -0.29 -1.93 -4.95
N CYS A 7 0.36 -0.95 -5.56
CA CYS A 7 1.56 -1.16 -6.35
C CYS A 7 2.78 -0.77 -5.53
N VAL A 8 3.76 -1.66 -5.44
CA VAL A 8 5.05 -1.38 -4.82
C VAL A 8 6.13 -1.56 -5.88
N PHE A 9 6.72 -0.44 -6.28
CA PHE A 9 7.81 -0.38 -7.24
C PHE A 9 9.14 -0.43 -6.50
N THR A 10 10.09 -1.24 -6.98
CA THR A 10 11.49 -1.13 -6.61
C THR A 10 12.17 -0.23 -7.63
N LEU A 11 12.38 1.04 -7.26
CA LEU A 11 12.95 2.07 -8.12
C LEU A 11 14.39 1.74 -8.50
N ASN A 12 14.78 2.08 -9.73
CA ASN A 12 16.20 2.11 -10.08
C ASN A 12 16.89 3.36 -9.53
N GLU A 13 18.23 3.31 -9.44
CA GLU A 13 19.06 4.37 -8.85
C GLU A 13 18.93 5.73 -9.55
N ALA A 14 18.52 5.76 -10.82
CA ALA A 14 18.38 7.00 -11.57
C ALA A 14 17.09 7.75 -11.22
N VAL A 15 16.10 7.09 -10.62
CA VAL A 15 14.81 7.70 -10.28
C VAL A 15 14.90 8.36 -8.90
N THR A 16 14.81 9.69 -8.89
CA THR A 16 14.79 10.51 -7.67
C THR A 16 13.39 11.01 -7.34
N LYS A 17 13.18 11.47 -6.10
CA LYS A 17 11.93 12.12 -5.69
C LYS A 17 11.55 13.29 -6.61
N ASP A 18 12.54 14.11 -7.00
CA ASP A 18 12.30 15.24 -7.90
C ASP A 18 11.80 14.78 -9.28
N LEU A 19 12.39 13.72 -9.84
CA LEU A 19 11.92 13.13 -11.10
C LEU A 19 10.49 12.60 -11.01
N LEU A 20 10.12 12.02 -9.86
CA LEU A 20 8.75 11.55 -9.60
C LEU A 20 7.74 12.69 -9.48
N LEU A 21 8.18 13.87 -9.07
CA LEU A 21 7.37 15.09 -8.93
C LEU A 21 7.27 15.89 -10.22
N LEU A 22 8.14 15.67 -11.21
CA LEU A 22 8.09 16.38 -12.49
C LEU A 22 6.72 16.17 -13.18
N PRO A 23 5.94 17.23 -13.46
CA PRO A 23 4.61 17.11 -14.08
C PRO A 23 4.61 16.40 -15.44
N THR A 24 5.68 16.56 -16.21
CA THR A 24 5.89 15.92 -17.51
C THR A 24 6.65 14.59 -17.41
N GLY A 25 6.95 14.14 -16.19
CA GLY A 25 7.68 12.91 -15.93
C GLY A 25 6.84 11.66 -16.19
N ILE A 26 7.53 10.53 -16.37
CA ILE A 26 6.91 9.22 -16.61
C ILE A 26 5.96 8.85 -15.46
N HIS A 27 6.35 9.11 -14.22
CA HIS A 27 5.53 8.84 -13.04
C HIS A 27 4.19 9.60 -13.07
N LYS A 28 4.22 10.92 -13.27
CA LYS A 28 3.01 11.75 -13.35
C LYS A 28 2.12 11.39 -14.54
N SER A 29 2.74 11.10 -15.68
CA SER A 29 2.01 10.64 -16.87
C SER A 29 1.34 9.28 -16.64
N SER A 30 1.99 8.38 -15.90
CA SER A 30 1.44 7.07 -15.53
C SER A 30 0.27 7.20 -14.57
N LEU A 31 0.42 8.00 -13.49
CA LEU A 31 -0.68 8.30 -12.57
C LEU A 31 -1.89 8.92 -13.28
N SER A 32 -1.65 9.87 -14.21
CA SER A 32 -2.70 10.49 -15.01
C SER A 32 -3.40 9.48 -15.92
N THR A 33 -2.64 8.55 -16.50
CA THR A 33 -3.20 7.47 -17.32
C THR A 33 -4.13 6.59 -16.51
N VAL A 34 -3.71 6.14 -15.33
CA VAL A 34 -4.55 5.31 -14.42
C VAL A 34 -5.78 6.09 -13.95
N LEU A 35 -5.61 7.33 -13.49
CA LEU A 35 -6.70 8.16 -12.99
C LEU A 35 -7.76 8.48 -14.06
N SER A 36 -7.36 8.52 -15.34
CA SER A 36 -8.29 8.74 -16.45
C SER A 36 -9.14 7.52 -16.82
N GLN A 37 -8.86 6.34 -16.25
CA GLN A 37 -9.60 5.13 -16.59
C GLN A 37 -10.99 5.11 -15.92
N PRO A 38 -12.04 4.66 -16.64
CA PRO A 38 -13.34 4.43 -16.04
C PRO A 38 -13.24 3.50 -14.81
N GLY A 39 -13.81 3.95 -13.69
CA GLY A 39 -13.83 3.22 -12.43
C GLY A 39 -12.64 3.49 -11.50
N CYS A 40 -11.58 4.18 -11.96
CA CYS A 40 -10.57 4.70 -11.04
C CYS A 40 -11.15 5.92 -10.29
N GLN A 41 -11.15 5.88 -8.96
CA GLN A 41 -11.74 6.91 -8.12
C GLN A 41 -10.69 7.87 -7.56
N SER A 42 -9.58 7.32 -7.06
CA SER A 42 -8.50 8.13 -6.49
C SER A 42 -7.17 7.38 -6.53
N ILE A 43 -6.08 8.13 -6.44
CA ILE A 43 -4.74 7.58 -6.26
C ILE A 43 -4.03 8.36 -5.16
N TYR A 44 -3.53 7.65 -4.16
CA TYR A 44 -2.53 8.13 -3.22
C TYR A 44 -1.19 7.52 -3.59
N TRP A 45 -0.10 8.27 -3.40
CA TRP A 45 1.22 7.74 -3.68
C TRP A 45 2.26 8.34 -2.73
N GLY A 46 3.38 7.67 -2.58
CA GLY A 46 4.45 8.11 -1.70
C GLY A 46 5.70 7.24 -1.79
N LEU A 47 6.74 7.65 -1.07
CA LEU A 47 7.99 6.92 -0.96
C LEU A 47 8.11 6.31 0.43
N GLY A 48 8.75 5.14 0.52
CA GLY A 48 9.18 4.59 1.79
C GLY A 48 10.16 5.55 2.50
N ILE A 49 9.95 5.78 3.79
CA ILE A 49 10.81 6.64 4.62
C ILE A 49 12.09 5.87 4.96
N GLU A 50 11.96 4.61 5.40
CA GLU A 50 13.09 3.73 5.69
C GLU A 50 13.73 3.12 4.44
N ASP A 51 12.96 3.00 3.34
CA ASP A 51 13.45 2.54 2.04
C ASP A 51 12.94 3.46 0.91
N PRO A 52 13.65 4.56 0.61
CA PRO A 52 13.27 5.51 -0.44
C PRO A 52 13.28 4.93 -1.87
N LYS A 53 13.76 3.68 -2.06
CA LYS A 53 13.65 2.98 -3.34
C LYS A 53 12.29 2.32 -3.52
N LYS A 54 11.42 2.33 -2.51
CA LYS A 54 10.05 1.83 -2.62
C LYS A 54 9.10 2.97 -2.91
N LEU A 55 8.54 2.96 -4.12
CA LEU A 55 7.43 3.83 -4.51
C LEU A 55 6.12 3.05 -4.36
N PHE A 56 5.18 3.64 -3.65
CA PHE A 56 3.86 3.09 -3.39
C PHE A 56 2.82 3.84 -4.19
N TRP A 57 1.96 3.11 -4.90
CA TRP A 57 0.67 3.61 -5.39
C TRP A 57 -0.44 2.87 -4.65
N PHE A 58 -1.40 3.62 -4.12
CA PHE A 58 -2.65 3.11 -3.55
C PHE A 58 -3.77 3.61 -4.44
N ILE A 59 -4.27 2.72 -5.30
CA ILE A 59 -5.25 3.04 -6.34
C ILE A 59 -6.60 2.49 -5.90
N GLU A 60 -7.61 3.35 -5.91
CA GLU A 60 -8.97 2.98 -5.53
C GLU A 60 -9.81 2.78 -6.78
N TRP A 61 -10.13 1.53 -7.08
CA TRP A 61 -11.06 1.15 -8.16
C TRP A 61 -12.46 0.94 -7.59
N ASP A 62 -13.51 1.33 -8.32
CA ASP A 62 -14.89 0.99 -7.95
C ASP A 62 -15.15 -0.52 -7.84
N SER A 63 -14.32 -1.31 -8.53
CA SER A 63 -14.34 -2.75 -8.63
C SER A 63 -13.06 -3.28 -9.27
N LEU A 64 -12.67 -4.50 -8.91
CA LEU A 64 -11.61 -5.24 -9.61
C LEU A 64 -11.86 -5.33 -11.13
N SER A 65 -13.12 -5.46 -11.56
CA SER A 65 -13.48 -5.53 -12.98
C SER A 65 -13.13 -4.26 -13.76
N SER A 66 -13.16 -3.08 -13.14
CA SER A 66 -12.76 -1.83 -13.81
C SER A 66 -11.27 -1.80 -14.07
N HIS A 67 -10.45 -2.26 -13.12
CA HIS A 67 -9.02 -2.47 -13.37
C HIS A 67 -8.79 -3.51 -14.48
N THR A 68 -9.41 -4.69 -14.42
CA THR A 68 -9.26 -5.71 -15.47
C THR A 68 -9.68 -5.19 -16.85
N ARG A 69 -10.69 -4.32 -16.92
CA ARG A 69 -11.07 -3.64 -18.16
C ARG A 69 -9.95 -2.73 -18.67
N PHE A 70 -9.31 -1.96 -17.80
CA PHE A 70 -8.13 -1.18 -18.17
C PHE A 70 -7.01 -2.10 -18.71
N GLN A 71 -6.74 -3.23 -18.05
CA GLN A 71 -5.74 -4.20 -18.49
C GLN A 71 -6.03 -4.80 -19.88
N SER A 72 -7.31 -4.88 -20.25
CA SER A 72 -7.74 -5.38 -21.56
C SER A 72 -7.58 -4.38 -22.71
N LEU A 73 -7.26 -3.11 -22.43
CA LEU A 73 -7.11 -2.10 -23.47
C LEU A 73 -5.83 -2.33 -24.30
N PRO A 74 -5.87 -2.09 -25.63
CA PRO A 74 -4.68 -2.21 -26.48
C PRO A 74 -3.48 -1.33 -26.05
N SER A 75 -3.74 -0.23 -25.35
CA SER A 75 -2.71 0.69 -24.83
C SER A 75 -2.04 0.19 -23.54
N TYR A 76 -2.62 -0.79 -22.85
CA TYR A 76 -2.13 -1.25 -21.54
C TYR A 76 -0.67 -1.76 -21.58
N PRO A 77 -0.24 -2.57 -22.57
CA PRO A 77 1.16 -3.01 -22.65
C PRO A 77 2.15 -1.85 -22.75
N SER A 78 1.81 -0.80 -23.53
CA SER A 78 2.67 0.40 -23.65
C SER A 78 2.71 1.20 -22.36
N PHE A 79 1.59 1.31 -21.65
CA PHE A 79 1.53 1.91 -20.32
C PHE A 79 2.44 1.16 -19.32
N VAL A 80 2.32 -0.18 -19.24
CA VAL A 80 3.15 -1.00 -18.35
C VAL A 80 4.63 -0.87 -18.70
N ALA A 81 4.98 -0.91 -19.99
CA ALA A 81 6.36 -0.74 -20.42
C ALA A 81 6.93 0.62 -20.00
N SER A 82 6.13 1.69 -20.09
CA SER A 82 6.52 3.02 -19.63
C SER A 82 6.71 3.07 -18.11
N ALA A 83 5.76 2.58 -17.33
CA ALA A 83 5.87 2.54 -15.87
C ALA A 83 7.05 1.68 -15.37
N ALA A 84 7.34 0.57 -16.06
CA ALA A 84 8.46 -0.32 -15.73
C ALA A 84 9.84 0.36 -15.87
N THR A 85 9.97 1.43 -16.67
CA THR A 85 11.22 2.19 -16.76
C THR A 85 11.61 2.89 -15.45
N LEU A 86 10.67 3.04 -14.51
CA LEU A 86 10.95 3.57 -13.18
C LEU A 86 11.68 2.56 -12.29
N THR A 87 11.70 1.27 -12.67
CA THR A 87 12.12 0.18 -11.79
C THR A 87 13.52 -0.32 -12.08
N ASP A 88 14.12 -0.95 -11.08
CA ASP A 88 15.33 -1.74 -11.24
C ASP A 88 14.96 -3.11 -11.83
N PRO A 89 15.35 -3.42 -13.08
CA PRO A 89 15.02 -4.69 -13.72
C PRO A 89 15.77 -5.88 -13.08
N THR A 90 16.79 -5.63 -12.28
CA THR A 90 17.55 -6.66 -11.56
C THR A 90 16.96 -6.99 -10.20
N ALA A 91 16.02 -6.17 -9.70
CA ALA A 91 15.34 -6.44 -8.45
C ALA A 91 14.54 -7.76 -8.54
N PRO A 92 14.51 -8.59 -7.49
CA PRO A 92 13.71 -9.82 -7.48
C PRO A 92 12.22 -9.57 -7.73
N THR A 93 11.73 -8.36 -7.38
CA THR A 93 10.37 -7.91 -7.64
C THR A 93 10.41 -6.44 -8.05
N PRO A 94 10.53 -6.13 -9.36
CA PRO A 94 10.58 -4.76 -9.84
C PRO A 94 9.28 -4.01 -9.56
N ILE A 95 8.13 -4.67 -9.76
CA ILE A 95 6.80 -4.18 -9.40
C ILE A 95 6.02 -5.32 -8.76
N SER A 96 5.48 -5.07 -7.56
CA SER A 96 4.41 -5.88 -6.97
C SER A 96 3.09 -5.15 -7.19
N VAL A 97 2.06 -5.87 -7.62
CA VAL A 97 0.69 -5.35 -7.76
C VAL A 97 -0.24 -6.35 -7.09
N LEU A 98 -0.96 -5.93 -6.06
CA LEU A 98 -1.90 -6.77 -5.33
C LEU A 98 -3.19 -6.01 -5.03
N HIS A 99 -4.31 -6.74 -5.01
CA HIS A 99 -5.64 -6.20 -4.77
C HIS A 99 -6.19 -6.62 -3.43
N TYR A 100 -6.91 -5.70 -2.80
CA TYR A 100 -7.46 -5.87 -1.46
C TYR A 100 -8.85 -5.23 -1.33
N ASN A 101 -9.71 -5.82 -0.51
CA ASN A 101 -10.96 -5.19 -0.07
C ASN A 101 -10.72 -4.45 1.25
N LEU A 102 -10.05 -3.30 1.16
CA LEU A 102 -9.77 -2.42 2.30
C LEU A 102 -10.86 -1.35 2.47
N THR A 103 -10.87 -0.71 3.63
CA THR A 103 -11.47 0.62 3.71
C THR A 103 -10.60 1.57 2.90
N PRO A 104 -11.15 2.32 1.92
CA PRO A 104 -10.35 3.17 1.04
C PRO A 104 -9.56 4.24 1.81
N LEU A 105 -8.34 4.55 1.37
CA LEU A 105 -7.52 5.60 1.98
C LEU A 105 -8.21 6.96 1.91
N SER A 106 -8.96 7.23 0.84
CA SER A 106 -9.79 8.44 0.71
C SER A 106 -10.85 8.58 1.82
N THR A 107 -11.27 7.46 2.40
CA THR A 107 -12.21 7.43 3.53
C THR A 107 -11.48 7.53 4.86
N LEU A 108 -10.35 6.85 5.03
CA LEU A 108 -9.58 6.85 6.28
C LEU A 108 -8.80 8.15 6.51
N PHE A 109 -8.27 8.70 5.43
CA PHE A 109 -7.38 9.85 5.41
C PHE A 109 -7.78 10.77 4.24
N PRO A 110 -8.96 11.42 4.33
CA PRO A 110 -9.35 12.38 3.30
C PRO A 110 -8.30 13.50 3.22
N LYS A 111 -8.00 13.99 2.02
CA LYS A 111 -6.98 15.04 1.82
C LYS A 111 -7.24 16.34 2.60
N SER A 112 -8.47 16.55 3.07
CA SER A 112 -8.83 17.65 3.96
C SER A 112 -8.36 17.47 5.42
N SER A 113 -7.89 16.28 5.79
CA SER A 113 -7.33 15.96 7.10
C SER A 113 -5.81 16.14 7.13
N PRO A 114 -5.20 16.27 8.33
CA PRO A 114 -3.75 16.24 8.46
C PRO A 114 -3.13 14.99 7.83
N LYS A 115 -1.96 15.14 7.22
CA LYS A 115 -1.23 14.02 6.61
C LYS A 115 -0.92 12.95 7.66
N PRO A 116 -1.34 11.69 7.45
CA PRO A 116 -0.93 10.63 8.36
C PRO A 116 0.55 10.29 8.14
N TYR A 117 1.21 9.91 9.22
CA TYR A 117 2.44 9.14 9.14
C TYR A 117 2.02 7.67 8.85
N LEU A 118 1.79 7.38 7.58
CA LEU A 118 1.20 6.11 7.13
C LEU A 118 2.22 4.98 7.26
N GLU A 119 1.88 3.92 7.98
CA GLU A 119 2.59 2.64 7.98
C GLU A 119 1.95 1.68 6.98
N TYR A 120 2.78 1.06 6.16
CA TYR A 120 2.46 -0.08 5.33
C TYR A 120 3.11 -1.32 5.93
N LEU A 121 2.33 -2.35 6.25
CA LEU A 121 2.79 -3.65 6.71
C LEU A 121 2.29 -4.74 5.75
N ASN A 122 3.20 -5.54 5.21
CA ASN A 122 2.92 -6.72 4.40
C ASN A 122 3.38 -7.98 5.12
N ILE A 123 2.51 -9.00 5.09
CA ILE A 123 2.73 -10.28 5.76
C ILE A 123 2.31 -11.40 4.83
N THR A 124 3.18 -12.37 4.58
CA THR A 124 2.80 -13.63 3.94
C THR A 124 2.70 -14.71 5.02
N THR A 125 1.68 -15.56 4.95
CA THR A 125 1.39 -16.58 5.97
C THR A 125 0.95 -17.91 5.35
N SER A 126 1.24 -19.02 6.03
CA SER A 126 0.64 -20.32 5.71
C SER A 126 -0.71 -20.54 6.39
N SER A 127 -1.16 -19.61 7.26
CA SER A 127 -2.43 -19.69 7.97
C SER A 127 -3.25 -18.39 7.86
N PRO A 128 -3.84 -18.09 6.69
CA PRO A 128 -4.61 -16.86 6.46
C PRO A 128 -5.75 -16.61 7.47
N PRO A 129 -6.54 -17.61 7.89
CA PRO A 129 -7.60 -17.39 8.90
C PRO A 129 -7.05 -16.93 10.25
N SER A 130 -5.93 -17.51 10.69
CA SER A 130 -5.28 -17.14 11.95
C SER A 130 -4.72 -15.72 11.87
N LEU A 131 -4.05 -15.39 10.75
CA LEU A 131 -3.53 -14.05 10.53
C LEU A 131 -4.64 -13.00 10.50
N SER A 132 -5.74 -13.29 9.81
CA SER A 132 -6.91 -12.40 9.77
C SER A 132 -7.48 -12.15 11.18
N THR A 133 -7.54 -13.18 12.02
CA THR A 133 -7.98 -13.05 13.42
C THR A 133 -7.02 -12.18 14.25
N THR A 134 -5.71 -12.37 14.08
CA THR A 134 -4.69 -11.56 14.75
C THR A 134 -4.74 -10.10 14.30
N LEU A 135 -4.86 -9.84 12.99
CA LEU A 135 -4.98 -8.49 12.44
C LEU A 135 -6.28 -7.81 12.87
N SER A 136 -7.39 -8.56 12.98
CA SER A 136 -8.64 -8.05 13.55
C SER A 136 -8.47 -7.58 15.00
N SER A 137 -7.74 -8.36 15.81
CA SER A 137 -7.46 -8.03 17.22
C SER A 137 -6.55 -6.80 17.34
N LEU A 138 -5.57 -6.68 16.44
CA LEU A 138 -4.72 -5.50 16.34
C LEU A 138 -5.55 -4.27 15.94
N ALA A 139 -6.42 -4.37 14.93
CA ALA A 139 -7.27 -3.26 14.48
C ALA A 139 -8.19 -2.75 15.59
N GLU A 140 -8.77 -3.63 16.41
CA GLU A 140 -9.59 -3.22 17.56
C GLU A 140 -8.74 -2.53 18.65
N SER A 141 -7.50 -2.99 18.85
CA SER A 141 -6.56 -2.36 19.78
C SER A 141 -6.14 -0.96 19.31
N LEU A 142 -5.84 -0.81 18.02
CA LEU A 142 -5.51 0.47 17.39
C LEU A 142 -6.69 1.45 17.49
N LYS A 143 -7.90 0.98 17.20
CA LYS A 143 -9.14 1.77 17.34
C LYS A 143 -9.35 2.24 18.78
N THR A 144 -9.17 1.36 19.76
CA THR A 144 -9.25 1.72 21.19
C THR A 144 -8.19 2.76 21.57
N TYR A 145 -7.01 2.69 20.95
CA TYR A 145 -5.92 3.65 21.12
C TYR A 145 -6.14 4.97 20.35
N GLY A 146 -7.22 5.09 19.57
CA GLY A 146 -7.53 6.28 18.76
C GLY A 146 -6.72 6.37 17.46
N VAL A 147 -6.27 5.25 16.91
CA VAL A 147 -5.52 5.16 15.66
C VAL A 147 -6.38 4.56 14.56
N THR A 148 -6.38 5.22 13.40
CA THR A 148 -7.08 4.73 12.20
C THR A 148 -6.26 3.65 11.52
N SER A 149 -6.88 2.51 11.19
CA SER A 149 -6.24 1.42 10.48
C SER A 149 -7.20 0.64 9.60
N THR A 150 -6.67 -0.07 8.61
CA THR A 150 -7.39 -1.09 7.82
C THR A 150 -6.46 -2.24 7.47
N PHE A 151 -7.00 -3.43 7.28
CA PHE A 151 -6.23 -4.58 6.84
C PHE A 151 -7.10 -5.49 5.97
N ALA A 152 -6.46 -6.29 5.12
CA ALA A 152 -7.14 -7.33 4.34
C ALA A 152 -6.14 -8.38 3.86
N LEU A 153 -6.66 -9.57 3.55
CA LEU A 153 -5.98 -10.55 2.72
C LEU A 153 -6.11 -10.15 1.24
N SER A 154 -5.12 -10.48 0.43
CA SER A 154 -5.19 -10.28 -1.02
C SER A 154 -6.32 -11.13 -1.60
N ILE A 155 -7.00 -10.56 -2.58
CA ILE A 155 -8.08 -11.21 -3.32
C ILE A 155 -7.61 -11.77 -4.67
N ASP A 156 -6.32 -11.67 -4.97
CA ASP A 156 -5.75 -12.19 -6.22
C ASP A 156 -5.66 -13.72 -6.17
N GLU A 157 -5.89 -14.34 -7.33
CA GLU A 157 -5.82 -15.79 -7.47
C GLU A 157 -4.44 -16.31 -7.04
N GLY A 158 -4.42 -17.24 -6.09
CA GLY A 158 -3.19 -17.83 -5.56
C GLY A 158 -2.36 -16.92 -4.66
N LYS A 159 -2.89 -15.76 -4.22
CA LYS A 159 -2.21 -14.81 -3.32
C LYS A 159 -2.95 -14.54 -2.02
N GLY A 160 -3.97 -15.33 -1.70
CA GLY A 160 -4.72 -15.22 -0.43
C GLY A 160 -3.90 -15.52 0.84
N ASP A 161 -2.63 -15.88 0.68
CA ASP A 161 -1.63 -16.00 1.74
C ASP A 161 -0.95 -14.67 2.10
N ASN A 162 -1.14 -13.62 1.28
CA ASN A 162 -0.62 -12.29 1.54
C ASN A 162 -1.67 -11.40 2.21
N ALA A 163 -1.27 -10.71 3.26
CA ALA A 163 -2.07 -9.69 3.92
C ALA A 163 -1.35 -8.34 3.89
N VAL A 164 -2.14 -7.27 3.88
CA VAL A 164 -1.67 -5.92 4.13
C VAL A 164 -2.39 -5.33 5.33
N SER A 165 -1.68 -4.52 6.12
CA SER A 165 -2.24 -3.61 7.11
C SER A 165 -1.71 -2.21 6.85
N LEU A 166 -2.61 -1.23 6.87
CA LEU A 166 -2.33 0.19 6.74
C LEU A 166 -2.71 0.88 8.04
N VAL A 167 -1.78 1.63 8.64
CA VAL A 167 -2.00 2.30 9.94
C VAL A 167 -1.61 3.76 9.84
N GLY A 168 -2.52 4.66 10.19
CA GLY A 168 -2.27 6.10 10.15
C GLY A 168 -1.82 6.63 11.50
N TRP A 169 -0.52 6.83 11.68
CA TRP A 169 0.02 7.45 12.88
C TRP A 169 -0.02 8.97 12.77
N ARG A 170 0.01 9.65 13.93
CA ARG A 170 0.19 11.10 13.98
C ARG A 170 1.63 11.49 13.66
N ASP A 171 2.56 10.73 14.24
CA ASP A 171 4.01 10.92 14.16
C ASP A 171 4.73 9.64 14.65
N LEU A 172 6.04 9.58 14.46
CA LEU A 172 6.86 8.43 14.89
C LEU A 172 6.83 8.20 16.42
N PRO A 173 6.92 9.23 17.29
CA PRO A 173 6.74 9.03 18.73
C PRO A 173 5.40 8.39 19.14
N HIS A 174 4.31 8.73 18.46
CA HIS A 174 2.99 8.14 18.70
C HIS A 174 2.99 6.63 18.40
N HIS A 175 3.58 6.24 17.26
CA HIS A 175 3.78 4.84 16.92
C HIS A 175 4.63 4.11 17.98
N HIS A 176 5.78 4.67 18.35
CA HIS A 176 6.64 4.07 19.38
C HIS A 176 5.99 3.99 20.76
N ALA A 177 5.05 4.88 21.08
CA ALA A 177 4.28 4.81 22.32
C ALA A 177 3.33 3.59 22.30
N PHE A 178 2.71 3.29 21.16
CA PHE A 178 1.87 2.10 21.00
C PHE A 178 2.63 0.80 21.26
N TRP A 179 3.93 0.72 20.87
CA TRP A 179 4.77 -0.46 21.14
C TRP A 179 4.90 -0.83 22.61
N LYS A 180 4.71 0.15 23.50
CA LYS A 180 4.83 -0.04 24.95
C LYS A 180 3.54 -0.58 25.58
N THR A 181 2.44 -0.58 24.83
CA THR A 181 1.15 -1.08 25.31
C THR A 181 1.15 -2.61 25.42
N ASP A 182 0.33 -3.14 26.32
CA ASP A 182 0.18 -4.60 26.47
C ASP A 182 -0.49 -5.23 25.25
N ALA A 183 -1.37 -4.46 24.58
CA ALA A 183 -1.99 -4.86 23.32
C ALA A 183 -0.93 -5.18 22.26
N PHE A 184 -0.02 -4.25 21.97
CA PHE A 184 1.05 -4.49 20.99
C PHE A 184 1.99 -5.63 21.40
N LYS A 185 2.41 -5.65 22.67
CA LYS A 185 3.29 -6.71 23.19
C LYS A 185 2.67 -8.10 23.08
N SER A 186 1.34 -8.20 23.11
CA SER A 186 0.62 -9.46 22.91
C SER A 186 0.46 -9.82 21.43
N THR A 187 0.09 -8.87 20.56
CA THR A 187 -0.24 -9.14 19.16
C THR A 187 0.97 -9.26 18.25
N ALA A 188 2.03 -8.46 18.46
CA ALA A 188 3.19 -8.46 17.57
C ALA A 188 3.93 -9.81 17.49
N PRO A 189 4.18 -10.53 18.60
CA PRO A 189 4.76 -11.87 18.53
C PRO A 189 3.88 -12.89 17.80
N GLN A 190 2.55 -12.76 17.89
CA GLN A 190 1.62 -13.65 17.18
C GLN A 190 1.69 -13.41 15.68
N MET A 191 1.72 -12.15 15.24
CA MET A 191 1.91 -11.81 13.82
C MET A 191 3.23 -12.36 13.29
N GLN A 192 4.32 -12.21 14.05
CA GLN A 192 5.63 -12.76 13.67
C GLN A 192 5.62 -14.28 13.57
N ALA A 193 4.97 -14.97 14.51
CA ALA A 193 4.87 -16.42 14.50
C ALA A 193 4.05 -16.98 13.32
N LEU A 194 3.14 -16.18 12.78
CA LEU A 194 2.30 -16.55 11.62
C LEU A 194 2.97 -16.24 10.28
N ALA A 195 4.03 -15.45 10.26
CA ALA A 195 4.69 -15.04 9.02
C ALA A 195 5.59 -16.15 8.47
N THR A 196 5.55 -16.37 7.15
CA THR A 196 6.43 -17.32 6.45
C THR A 196 7.74 -16.70 5.97
N ALA A 197 7.85 -15.38 6.10
CA ALA A 197 9.03 -14.58 5.78
C ALA A 197 9.13 -13.40 6.78
N PRO A 198 10.27 -12.70 6.87
CA PRO A 198 10.36 -11.48 7.64
C PRO A 198 9.24 -10.50 7.25
N LEU A 199 8.60 -9.91 8.27
CA LEU A 199 7.57 -8.88 8.04
C LEU A 199 8.20 -7.72 7.27
N PHE A 200 7.55 -7.29 6.19
CA PHE A 200 7.95 -6.07 5.50
C PHE A 200 7.07 -4.94 6.00
N PHE A 201 7.66 -3.97 6.71
CA PHE A 201 6.97 -2.76 7.12
C PHE A 201 7.81 -1.54 6.78
N VAL A 202 7.15 -0.47 6.39
CA VAL A 202 7.77 0.81 6.06
C VAL A 202 6.76 1.92 6.30
N HIS A 203 7.21 3.08 6.75
CA HIS A 203 6.37 4.26 6.73
C HIS A 203 6.43 4.90 5.36
N VAL A 204 5.30 5.33 4.83
CA VAL A 204 5.17 5.94 3.53
C VAL A 204 4.97 7.43 3.70
N ASP A 205 5.91 8.24 3.20
CA ASP A 205 5.73 9.67 3.03
C ASP A 205 4.76 9.89 1.87
N LEU A 206 3.47 10.02 2.18
CA LEU A 206 2.46 10.37 1.18
C LEU A 206 2.79 11.74 0.59
N LEU A 207 2.80 11.81 -0.74
CA LEU A 207 3.14 13.00 -1.50
C LEU A 207 1.88 13.61 -2.11
N GLU A 208 1.96 14.90 -2.45
CA GLU A 208 0.82 15.68 -2.96
C GLU A 208 -0.38 15.66 -2.00
N TRP A 209 -0.02 15.91 -0.74
CA TRP A 209 -0.92 16.11 0.39
C TRP A 209 -1.15 17.61 0.60
N GLU A 210 -1.66 18.30 -0.41
CA GLU A 210 -2.07 19.71 -0.38
C GLU A 210 -3.27 19.89 -1.34
#